data_AF-A0A2I1GUS9-F1
#
_entry.id   AF-A0A2I1GUS9-F1
#
_cell.length_a   1.000
_cell.length_b   1.000
_cell.length_c   1.000
_cell.angle_alpha   90.00
_cell.angle_beta   90.00
_cell.angle_gamma   90.00
#
_symmetry.space_group_name_H-M   'P 1'
#
loop_
_entity.id
_entity.type
_entity.pdbx_description
1 polymer ?
#
loop_
_entity_poly.entity_id
_entity_poly.type
_entity_poly.pdbx_seq_one_letter_code
_entity_poly.pdbx_strand_id
1 'polypeptide(L)'
;MPEVVSFAKTDPSDAQKKRTRESSTEKSSNKKAKKTGGKKVSSMLKKLIEELLTDVVDPGPENLEEEASENETSNFLQLYDKIDSAESRNEDASQGLIYSYFDLGEAVFKRYKELKLEHGKDGSQALVKSEVRKAIPEAKCSDEALRKRMERSEKVYKLFNSIGKEKIARIKSTPPGFILNLTKDEKDYVMAEVLKQNF
;
A
#
# COMPACT_ATOMS: atom_id res chain seq x y z
N MET A 1 23.85 -49.96 37.04
CA MET A 1 23.64 -51.35 36.58
C MET A 1 23.09 -52.16 37.73
N PRO A 2 22.18 -53.15 37.54
CA PRO A 2 21.01 -53.27 36.62
C PRO A 2 19.68 -53.40 37.42
N GLU A 3 18.52 -53.03 36.86
CA GLU A 3 17.38 -53.87 36.38
C GLU A 3 16.94 -55.03 37.33
N VAL A 4 15.65 -55.29 37.59
CA VAL A 4 14.76 -56.13 36.73
C VAL A 4 13.34 -56.29 37.38
N VAL A 5 12.26 -55.95 36.63
CA VAL A 5 11.00 -56.74 36.36
C VAL A 5 9.96 -56.96 37.50
N SER A 6 8.78 -56.31 37.48
CA SER A 6 7.46 -56.78 36.93
C SER A 6 6.48 -57.28 38.03
N PHE A 7 5.16 -57.49 37.90
CA PHE A 7 4.14 -57.59 36.82
C PHE A 7 2.72 -57.38 37.44
N ALA A 8 1.73 -57.00 36.60
CA ALA A 8 0.28 -57.33 36.61
C ALA A 8 -0.61 -56.97 37.82
N LYS A 9 -1.60 -56.06 37.69
CA LYS A 9 -2.98 -56.14 37.09
C LYS A 9 -4.02 -56.95 37.90
N THR A 10 -5.02 -56.24 38.44
CA THR A 10 -6.43 -56.68 38.51
C THR A 10 -7.38 -55.47 38.66
N ASP A 11 -8.21 -55.19 37.65
CA ASP A 11 -9.46 -54.39 37.68
C ASP A 11 -10.62 -55.33 38.12
N PRO A 12 -11.79 -54.89 38.69
CA PRO A 12 -12.73 -53.97 38.03
C PRO A 12 -13.67 -53.13 38.95
N SER A 13 -14.37 -52.14 38.40
CA SER A 13 -15.83 -51.96 38.62
C SER A 13 -16.41 -50.80 37.80
N ASP A 14 -17.56 -51.14 37.20
CA ASP A 14 -18.49 -50.39 36.37
C ASP A 14 -19.11 -49.18 37.10
N ALA A 15 -19.31 -48.07 36.37
CA ALA A 15 -20.28 -47.03 36.71
C ALA A 15 -20.61 -46.17 35.48
N GLN A 16 -21.84 -46.36 35.01
CA GLN A 16 -22.49 -45.76 33.87
C GLN A 16 -22.57 -44.22 33.92
N LYS A 17 -22.34 -43.55 32.78
CA LYS A 17 -23.10 -42.33 32.44
C LYS A 17 -23.25 -42.10 30.94
N LYS A 18 -24.50 -42.28 30.47
CA LYS A 18 -25.04 -41.87 29.16
C LYS A 18 -24.63 -40.45 28.76
N ARG A 19 -24.32 -40.26 27.47
CA ARG A 19 -24.99 -39.24 26.63
C ARG A 19 -24.89 -39.55 25.12
N THR A 20 -26.08 -39.68 24.55
CA THR A 20 -26.49 -39.78 23.15
C THR A 20 -26.03 -38.58 22.30
N ARG A 21 -25.59 -38.80 21.05
CA ARG A 21 -26.24 -38.33 19.81
C ARG A 21 -25.32 -38.39 18.56
N GLU A 22 -25.74 -39.28 17.66
CA GLU A 22 -25.66 -39.26 16.18
C GLU A 22 -24.35 -38.83 15.48
N SER A 23 -23.75 -39.81 14.82
CA SER A 23 -22.73 -39.67 13.80
C SER A 23 -23.33 -39.40 12.40
N SER A 24 -22.48 -38.83 11.56
CA SER A 24 -22.52 -38.82 10.10
C SER A 24 -23.48 -37.82 9.43
N THR A 25 -22.94 -36.64 9.16
CA THR A 25 -23.25 -35.93 7.91
C THR A 25 -21.97 -35.84 7.10
N GLU A 26 -21.90 -36.61 6.02
CA GLU A 26 -20.89 -36.44 4.96
C GLU A 26 -21.05 -35.04 4.38
N LYS A 27 -20.17 -34.12 4.78
CA LYS A 27 -20.10 -32.79 4.18
C LYS A 27 -19.29 -32.92 2.90
N SER A 28 -19.96 -33.12 1.77
CA SER A 28 -19.35 -33.04 0.45
C SER A 28 -18.75 -31.65 0.28
N SER A 29 -17.42 -31.58 0.34
CA SER A 29 -16.69 -30.34 0.14
C SER A 29 -16.77 -29.99 -1.34
N ASN A 30 -17.71 -29.12 -1.69
CA ASN A 30 -17.71 -28.41 -2.97
C ASN A 30 -16.52 -27.45 -3.00
N LYS A 31 -15.32 -28.00 -3.21
CA LYS A 31 -14.11 -27.24 -3.53
C LYS A 31 -14.32 -26.64 -4.91
N LYS A 32 -14.98 -25.48 -4.96
CA LYS A 32 -15.05 -24.65 -6.16
C LYS A 32 -13.61 -24.32 -6.54
N ALA A 33 -13.10 -25.02 -7.54
CA ALA A 33 -11.80 -24.75 -8.12
C ALA A 33 -11.76 -23.27 -8.50
N LYS A 34 -10.82 -22.54 -7.90
CA LYS A 34 -10.49 -21.19 -8.33
C LYS A 34 -9.96 -21.34 -9.75
N LYS A 35 -10.80 -21.08 -10.75
CA LYS A 35 -10.33 -20.85 -12.11
C LYS A 35 -9.26 -19.76 -12.00
N THR A 36 -8.02 -20.12 -12.28
CA THR A 36 -6.96 -19.19 -12.63
C THR A 36 -7.33 -18.60 -13.99
N GLY A 37 -8.37 -17.78 -14.01
CA GLY A 37 -8.64 -16.89 -15.12
C GLY A 37 -7.49 -15.90 -15.18
N GLY A 38 -6.90 -15.73 -16.37
CA GLY A 38 -5.83 -14.76 -16.60
C GLY A 38 -6.15 -13.46 -15.89
N LYS A 39 -5.23 -12.98 -15.06
CA LYS A 39 -5.41 -11.82 -14.19
C LYS A 39 -5.70 -10.61 -15.09
N LYS A 40 -6.99 -10.31 -15.31
CA LYS A 40 -7.43 -9.14 -16.05
C LYS A 40 -6.84 -7.93 -15.33
N VAL A 41 -5.94 -7.23 -16.01
CA VAL A 41 -5.36 -5.99 -15.50
C VAL A 41 -6.52 -5.03 -15.18
N SER A 42 -6.58 -4.58 -13.93
CA SER A 42 -7.61 -3.64 -13.46
C SER A 42 -7.59 -2.38 -14.33
N SER A 43 -8.76 -1.83 -14.66
CA SER A 43 -8.87 -0.55 -15.38
C SER A 43 -8.10 0.57 -14.68
N MET A 44 -8.12 0.58 -13.34
CA MET A 44 -7.39 1.55 -12.53
C MET A 44 -5.87 1.40 -12.66
N LEU A 45 -5.37 0.17 -12.80
CA LEU A 45 -3.94 -0.09 -12.97
C LEU A 45 -3.46 0.37 -14.35
N LYS A 46 -4.28 0.16 -15.38
CA LYS A 46 -4.00 0.70 -16.72
C LYS A 46 -3.97 2.22 -16.72
N LYS A 47 -4.96 2.86 -16.08
CA LYS A 47 -5.03 4.31 -15.93
C LYS A 47 -3.79 4.88 -15.23
N LEU A 48 -3.34 4.24 -14.14
CA LEU A 48 -2.11 4.64 -13.46
C LEU A 48 -0.90 4.57 -14.40
N ILE A 49 -0.74 3.47 -15.16
CA ILE A 49 0.38 3.33 -16.09
C ILE A 49 0.34 4.39 -17.18
N GLU A 50 -0.84 4.66 -17.72
CA GLU A 50 -1.06 5.72 -18.71
C GLU A 50 -0.65 7.08 -18.14
N GLU A 51 -1.14 7.46 -16.96
CA GLU A 51 -0.73 8.69 -16.26
C GLU A 51 0.79 8.78 -16.07
N LEU A 52 1.46 7.69 -15.65
CA LEU A 52 2.92 7.67 -15.45
C LEU A 52 3.72 7.78 -16.76
N LEU A 53 3.14 7.39 -17.89
CA LEU A 53 3.79 7.41 -19.20
C LEU A 53 3.52 8.71 -19.97
N THR A 54 2.40 9.38 -19.74
CA THR A 54 2.08 10.66 -20.39
C THR A 54 3.17 11.67 -20.11
N ASP A 55 3.80 12.20 -21.16
CA ASP A 55 4.73 13.31 -21.02
C ASP A 55 3.97 14.60 -20.73
N VAL A 56 4.56 15.41 -19.84
CA VAL A 56 4.07 16.76 -19.58
C VAL A 56 4.42 17.56 -20.82
N VAL A 57 3.48 17.66 -21.76
CA VAL A 57 3.48 18.79 -22.69
C VAL A 57 3.21 19.98 -21.81
N ASP A 58 4.26 20.76 -21.54
CA ASP A 58 4.16 22.08 -20.91
C ASP A 58 3.11 22.87 -21.70
N PRO A 59 1.93 23.16 -21.15
CA PRO A 59 1.07 24.15 -21.75
C PRO A 59 1.80 25.47 -21.53
N GLY A 60 2.61 25.84 -22.52
CA GLY A 60 3.26 27.16 -22.55
C GLY A 60 2.22 28.24 -22.27
N PRO A 61 2.63 29.39 -21.72
CA PRO A 61 1.74 30.35 -21.10
C PRO A 61 0.63 30.75 -22.07
N GLU A 62 -0.57 30.18 -21.89
CA GLU A 62 -1.78 30.74 -22.46
C GLU A 62 -1.98 32.06 -21.71
N ASN A 63 -1.54 33.14 -22.34
CA ASN A 63 -1.94 34.49 -22.00
C ASN A 63 -3.46 34.55 -22.14
N LEU A 64 -4.16 34.27 -21.04
CA LEU A 64 -5.50 34.78 -20.81
C LEU A 64 -5.32 36.27 -20.49
N GLU A 65 -5.37 37.09 -21.53
CA GLU A 65 -5.62 38.52 -21.38
C GLU A 65 -7.07 38.67 -20.87
N GLU A 66 -7.20 38.80 -19.55
CA GLU A 66 -8.45 39.13 -18.87
C GLU A 66 -8.71 40.64 -19.04
N GLU A 67 -9.45 41.00 -20.08
CA GLU A 67 -10.07 42.32 -20.20
C GLU A 67 -11.22 42.41 -19.20
N ALA A 68 -10.99 43.20 -18.16
CA ALA A 68 -11.95 43.45 -17.08
C ALA A 68 -13.23 44.11 -17.63
N SER A 69 -14.37 43.44 -17.44
CA SER A 69 -15.67 44.11 -17.39
C SER A 69 -16.44 43.62 -16.17
N GLU A 70 -16.54 44.49 -15.17
CA GLU A 70 -17.41 44.30 -14.01
C GLU A 70 -18.89 44.37 -14.46
N ASN A 71 -19.56 43.23 -14.58
CA ASN A 71 -20.84 42.91 -13.93
C ASN A 71 -21.45 41.61 -14.49
N GLU A 72 -22.06 40.82 -13.60
CA GLU A 72 -22.82 39.59 -13.87
C GLU A 72 -22.05 38.46 -14.58
N THR A 73 -20.90 38.03 -14.04
CA THR A 73 -20.40 36.67 -14.33
C THR A 73 -21.51 35.67 -14.00
N SER A 74 -22.10 35.04 -15.01
CA SER A 74 -23.16 34.03 -14.88
C SER A 74 -22.88 33.12 -13.70
N ASN A 75 -23.87 32.91 -12.81
CA ASN A 75 -23.73 32.01 -11.66
C ASN A 75 -23.15 30.63 -12.05
N PHE A 76 -23.39 30.18 -13.29
CA PHE A 76 -22.82 28.94 -13.82
C PHE A 76 -21.32 29.01 -14.09
N LEU A 77 -20.81 30.10 -14.67
CA LEU A 77 -19.37 30.25 -14.93
C LEU A 77 -18.59 30.29 -13.61
N GLN A 78 -19.06 31.07 -12.63
CA GLN A 78 -18.43 31.10 -11.30
C GLN A 78 -18.43 29.72 -10.61
N LEU A 79 -19.47 28.90 -10.81
CA LEU A 79 -19.52 27.55 -10.27
C LEU A 79 -18.58 26.60 -11.00
N TYR A 80 -18.45 26.74 -12.32
CA TYR A 80 -17.51 25.98 -13.13
C TYR A 80 -16.05 26.26 -12.73
N ASP A 81 -15.65 27.53 -12.64
CA ASP A 81 -14.29 27.92 -12.26
C ASP A 81 -13.93 27.44 -10.83
N LYS A 82 -14.93 27.41 -9.94
CA LYS A 82 -14.78 26.82 -8.59
C LYS A 82 -14.54 25.32 -8.62
N ILE A 83 -15.16 24.60 -9.56
CA ILE A 83 -14.93 23.16 -9.74
C ILE A 83 -13.52 22.93 -10.25
N ASP A 84 -13.11 23.62 -11.33
CA ASP A 84 -11.79 23.49 -11.93
C ASP A 84 -10.67 23.78 -10.89
N SER A 85 -10.83 24.86 -10.13
CA SER A 85 -9.93 25.21 -9.03
C SER A 85 -9.89 24.14 -7.92
N ALA A 86 -11.04 23.54 -7.60
CA ALA A 86 -11.11 22.50 -6.57
C ALA A 86 -10.51 21.17 -7.06
N GLU A 87 -10.68 20.83 -8.34
CA GLU A 87 -10.07 19.67 -8.97
C GLU A 87 -8.55 19.80 -8.98
N SER A 88 -8.01 20.92 -9.46
CA SER A 88 -6.57 21.21 -9.44
C SER A 88 -5.98 21.10 -8.01
N ARG A 89 -6.62 21.72 -7.01
CA ARG A 89 -6.19 21.60 -5.61
C ARG A 89 -6.24 20.17 -5.06
N ASN A 90 -7.20 19.36 -5.52
CA ASN A 90 -7.30 17.96 -5.14
C ASN A 90 -6.20 17.11 -5.81
N GLU A 91 -5.81 17.41 -7.05
CA GLU A 91 -4.65 16.81 -7.71
C GLU A 91 -3.37 17.10 -6.92
N ASP A 92 -3.11 18.37 -6.58
CA ASP A 92 -1.96 18.81 -5.79
C ASP A 92 -1.92 18.12 -4.41
N ALA A 93 -3.06 18.07 -3.71
CA ALA A 93 -3.16 17.40 -2.41
C ALA A 93 -2.90 15.89 -2.54
N SER A 94 -3.38 15.27 -3.62
CA SER A 94 -3.18 13.85 -3.91
C SER A 94 -1.71 13.54 -4.16
N GLN A 95 -1.04 14.35 -5.00
CA GLN A 95 0.39 14.24 -5.27
C GLN A 95 1.22 14.52 -4.01
N GLY A 96 0.88 15.56 -3.25
CA GLY A 96 1.55 15.91 -1.98
C GLY A 96 1.47 14.79 -0.94
N LEU A 97 0.35 14.06 -0.88
CA LEU A 97 0.22 12.88 -0.03
C LEU A 97 1.17 11.76 -0.48
N ILE A 98 1.26 11.49 -1.79
CA ILE A 98 2.17 10.46 -2.33
C ILE A 98 3.64 10.86 -2.08
N TYR A 99 4.01 12.13 -2.30
CA TYR A 99 5.33 12.64 -1.95
C TYR A 99 5.66 12.48 -0.47
N SER A 100 4.71 12.76 0.42
CA SER A 100 4.91 12.58 1.87
C SER A 100 5.23 11.12 2.24
N TYR A 101 4.54 10.16 1.62
CA TYR A 101 4.83 8.73 1.80
C TYR A 101 6.18 8.35 1.20
N PHE A 102 6.54 8.92 0.05
CA PHE A 102 7.84 8.71 -0.58
C PHE A 102 8.98 9.20 0.31
N ASP A 103 8.93 10.45 0.77
CA ASP A 103 9.99 11.07 1.56
C ASP A 103 10.16 10.37 2.91
N LEU A 104 9.06 9.94 3.54
CA LEU A 104 9.12 9.12 4.75
C LEU A 104 9.82 7.77 4.49
N GLY A 105 9.47 7.10 3.39
CA GLY A 105 10.10 5.84 3.00
C GLY A 105 11.59 6.01 2.67
N GLU A 106 11.95 7.12 2.01
CA GLU A 106 13.32 7.48 1.69
C GLU A 106 14.14 7.71 2.96
N ALA A 107 13.63 8.49 3.92
CA ALA A 107 14.31 8.78 5.17
C ALA A 107 14.59 7.51 5.99
N VAL A 108 13.59 6.62 6.11
CA VAL A 108 13.72 5.32 6.78
C VAL A 108 14.78 4.45 6.09
N PHE A 109 14.79 4.44 4.75
CA PHE A 109 15.74 3.64 3.98
C PHE A 109 17.17 4.19 4.06
N LYS A 110 17.36 5.51 4.00
CA LYS A 110 18.65 6.18 4.20
C LYS A 110 19.23 5.81 5.57
N ARG A 111 18.42 5.93 6.63
CA ARG A 111 18.84 5.57 7.99
C ARG A 111 19.21 4.09 8.12
N TYR A 112 18.42 3.20 7.51
CA TYR A 112 18.75 1.78 7.45
C TYR A 112 20.10 1.52 6.77
N LYS A 113 20.40 2.19 5.65
CA LYS A 113 21.67 2.04 4.93
C LYS A 113 22.88 2.45 5.77
N GLU A 114 22.76 3.55 6.52
CA GLU A 114 23.81 4.03 7.43
C GLU A 114 24.12 2.99 8.51
N LEU A 115 23.09 2.52 9.21
CA LEU A 115 23.24 1.56 10.31
C LEU A 115 23.68 0.17 9.83
N LYS A 116 23.30 -0.21 8.61
CA LYS A 116 23.63 -1.53 8.03
C LYS A 116 25.12 -1.79 7.98
N LEU A 117 25.93 -0.75 7.84
CA LEU A 117 27.39 -0.84 7.83
C LEU A 117 27.96 -1.28 9.18
N GLU A 118 27.28 -0.99 10.28
CA GLU A 118 27.76 -1.23 11.65
C GLU A 118 27.06 -2.42 12.33
N HIS A 119 25.75 -2.55 12.17
CA HIS A 119 24.93 -3.48 12.97
C HIS A 119 24.34 -4.66 12.17
N GLY A 120 24.74 -4.80 10.90
CA GLY A 120 24.19 -5.81 10.00
C GLY A 120 22.69 -5.60 9.70
N LYS A 121 22.05 -6.59 9.08
CA LYS A 121 20.66 -6.43 8.59
C LYS A 121 19.64 -6.29 9.74
N ASP A 122 19.64 -7.24 10.67
CA ASP A 122 18.59 -7.33 11.69
C ASP A 122 18.77 -6.28 12.78
N GLY A 123 20.02 -6.01 13.19
CA GLY A 123 20.34 -4.95 14.15
C GLY A 123 19.91 -3.57 13.65
N SER A 124 20.22 -3.26 12.39
CA SER A 124 19.83 -1.98 11.77
C SER A 124 18.32 -1.82 11.65
N GLN A 125 17.61 -2.88 11.31
CA GLN A 125 16.15 -2.83 11.24
C GLN A 125 15.53 -2.59 12.62
N ALA A 126 16.05 -3.21 13.66
CA ALA A 126 15.59 -3.00 15.04
C ALA A 126 15.85 -1.56 15.52
N LEU A 127 17.03 -1.01 15.22
CA LEU A 127 17.40 0.36 15.56
C LEU A 127 16.55 1.39 14.82
N VAL A 128 16.36 1.26 13.50
CA VAL A 128 15.48 2.17 12.75
C VAL A 128 14.06 2.13 13.31
N LYS A 129 13.54 0.93 13.63
CA LYS A 129 12.20 0.79 14.23
C LYS A 129 12.10 1.49 15.58
N SER A 130 13.12 1.40 16.43
CA SER A 130 13.12 2.07 17.73
C SER A 130 13.25 3.59 17.60
N GLU A 131 14.07 4.09 16.68
CA GLU A 131 14.20 5.52 16.37
C GLU A 131 12.88 6.10 15.87
N VAL A 132 12.23 5.44 14.91
CA VAL A 132 10.91 5.85 14.39
C VAL A 132 9.88 5.88 15.51
N ARG A 133 9.88 4.88 16.41
CA ARG A 133 8.93 4.84 17.52
C ARG A 133 9.21 5.93 18.57
N LYS A 134 10.48 6.28 18.79
CA LYS A 134 10.86 7.40 19.65
C LYS A 134 10.40 8.74 19.08
N ALA A 135 10.50 8.92 17.76
CA ALA A 135 10.05 10.14 17.08
C ALA A 135 8.52 10.24 16.96
N ILE A 136 7.82 9.11 16.86
CA ILE A 136 6.36 9.04 16.72
C ILE A 136 5.78 8.26 17.91
N PRO A 137 5.59 8.92 19.06
CA PRO A 137 5.13 8.29 20.28
C PRO A 137 3.68 7.81 20.17
N GLU A 138 3.29 6.88 21.05
CA GLU A 138 1.96 6.24 21.03
C GLU A 138 0.80 7.22 21.13
N ALA A 139 0.99 8.31 21.88
CA ALA A 139 0.01 9.38 22.00
C ALA A 139 -0.37 10.02 20.65
N LYS A 140 0.48 9.91 19.63
CA LYS A 140 0.18 10.38 18.26
C LYS A 140 -0.35 9.27 17.36
N CYS A 141 0.16 8.05 17.50
CA CYS A 141 -0.19 6.94 16.61
C CYS A 141 0.05 5.58 17.29
N SER A 142 -0.94 4.69 17.22
CA SER A 142 -0.78 3.31 17.69
C SER A 142 0.30 2.57 16.89
N ASP A 143 0.91 1.55 17.49
CA ASP A 143 1.95 0.75 16.84
C ASP A 143 1.50 0.13 15.52
N GLU A 144 0.25 -0.35 15.48
CA GLU A 144 -0.31 -0.97 14.28
C GLU A 144 -0.55 0.06 13.15
N ALA A 145 -1.02 1.25 13.49
CA ALA A 145 -1.20 2.31 12.51
C ALA A 145 0.15 2.83 11.99
N LEU A 146 1.14 2.96 12.87
CA LEU A 146 2.50 3.34 12.53
C LEU A 146 3.14 2.31 11.61
N ARG A 147 3.05 1.02 11.95
CA ARG A 147 3.53 -0.10 11.12
C ARG A 147 2.95 -0.04 9.72
N LYS A 148 1.62 0.09 9.59
CA LYS A 148 0.95 0.21 8.28
C LYS A 148 1.41 1.42 7.49
N ARG A 149 1.62 2.57 8.15
CA ARG A 149 2.12 3.78 7.50
C ARG A 149 3.55 3.57 6.98
N MET A 150 4.42 2.94 7.76
CA MET A 150 5.79 2.61 7.34
C MET A 150 5.82 1.62 6.18
N GLU A 151 5.02 0.55 6.22
CA GLU A 151 4.94 -0.42 5.13
C GLU A 151 4.47 0.22 3.82
N ARG A 152 3.49 1.15 3.89
CA ARG A 152 3.06 1.92 2.71
C ARG A 152 4.14 2.86 2.21
N SER A 153 4.83 3.54 3.11
CA SER A 153 5.93 4.47 2.76
C SER A 153 7.06 3.72 2.05
N GLU A 154 7.49 2.58 2.59
CA GLU A 154 8.50 1.72 1.97
C GLU A 154 8.07 1.27 0.56
N LYS A 155 6.80 0.90 0.41
CA LYS A 155 6.21 0.47 -0.86
C LYS A 155 6.20 1.59 -1.90
N VAL A 156 5.81 2.80 -1.51
CA VAL A 156 5.81 3.99 -2.39
C VAL A 156 7.23 4.36 -2.77
N TYR A 157 8.12 4.44 -1.77
CA TYR A 157 9.53 4.75 -1.99
C TYR A 157 10.16 3.78 -2.99
N LYS A 158 10.02 2.46 -2.82
CA LYS A 158 10.56 1.48 -3.77
C LYS A 158 10.04 1.65 -5.19
N LEU A 159 8.74 1.90 -5.36
CA LEU A 159 8.14 2.08 -6.68
C LEU A 159 8.74 3.30 -7.38
N PHE A 160 8.61 4.50 -6.79
CA PHE A 160 9.02 5.75 -7.43
C PHE A 160 10.54 5.97 -7.42
N ASN A 161 11.29 5.36 -6.50
CA ASN A 161 12.75 5.35 -6.59
C ASN A 161 13.23 4.51 -7.77
N SER A 162 12.42 3.54 -8.24
CA SER A 162 12.77 2.70 -9.39
C SER A 162 12.35 3.31 -10.72
N ILE A 163 11.17 3.95 -10.78
CA ILE A 163 10.63 4.52 -12.02
C ILE A 163 10.87 6.02 -12.21
N GLY A 164 11.37 6.71 -11.17
CA GLY A 164 11.56 8.15 -11.13
C GLY A 164 10.59 8.87 -10.17
N LYS A 165 11.13 9.74 -9.30
CA LYS A 165 10.34 10.53 -8.33
C LYS A 165 9.44 11.54 -9.05
N GLU A 166 9.91 12.08 -10.16
CA GLU A 166 9.19 13.01 -11.03
C GLU A 166 7.91 12.42 -11.62
N LYS A 167 7.80 11.08 -11.70
CA LYS A 167 6.58 10.41 -12.15
C LYS A 167 5.38 10.65 -11.23
N ILE A 168 5.60 11.02 -9.97
CA ILE A 168 4.52 11.37 -9.03
C ILE A 168 3.71 12.57 -9.54
N ALA A 169 4.37 13.57 -10.13
CA ALA A 169 3.72 14.78 -10.66
C ALA A 169 2.81 14.50 -11.88
N ARG A 170 2.92 13.32 -12.50
CA ARG A 170 2.08 12.91 -13.63
C ARG A 170 0.75 12.30 -13.20
N ILE A 171 0.57 12.05 -11.90
CA ILE A 171 -0.63 11.43 -11.34
C ILE A 171 -1.69 12.51 -11.15
N LYS A 172 -2.72 12.48 -12.01
CA LYS A 172 -3.82 13.46 -11.96
C LYS A 172 -5.05 12.86 -11.32
N SER A 173 -5.55 11.76 -11.87
CA SER A 173 -6.84 11.22 -11.48
C SER A 173 -6.78 9.87 -10.77
N THR A 174 -5.61 9.22 -10.69
CA THR A 174 -5.48 7.99 -9.90
C THR A 174 -5.54 8.32 -8.41
N PRO A 175 -6.49 7.75 -7.64
CA PRO A 175 -6.60 8.04 -6.22
C PRO A 175 -5.34 7.60 -5.45
N PRO A 176 -4.78 8.43 -4.53
CA PRO A 176 -3.61 8.05 -3.74
C PRO A 176 -3.82 6.73 -2.99
N GLY A 177 -5.02 6.51 -2.47
CA GLY A 177 -5.38 5.27 -1.77
C GLY A 177 -5.22 4.01 -2.64
N PHE A 178 -5.37 4.11 -3.96
CA PHE A 178 -5.12 3.00 -4.87
C PHE A 178 -3.62 2.68 -4.94
N ILE A 179 -2.79 3.70 -5.17
CA ILE A 179 -1.32 3.58 -5.27
C ILE A 179 -0.71 3.05 -3.96
N LEU A 180 -1.17 3.58 -2.82
CA LEU A 180 -0.70 3.19 -1.49
C LEU A 180 -1.00 1.72 -1.15
N ASN A 181 -2.04 1.14 -1.76
CA ASN A 181 -2.49 -0.21 -1.50
C ASN A 181 -2.15 -1.21 -2.62
N LEU A 182 -1.32 -0.83 -3.60
CA LEU A 182 -0.85 -1.76 -4.63
C LEU A 182 -0.22 -3.00 -4.00
N THR A 183 -0.57 -4.17 -4.52
CA THR A 183 0.05 -5.45 -4.14
C THR A 183 1.48 -5.53 -4.66
N LYS A 184 2.21 -6.59 -4.30
CA LYS A 184 3.58 -6.79 -4.81
C LYS A 184 3.55 -6.98 -6.34
N ASP A 185 2.73 -7.92 -6.83
CA ASP A 185 2.60 -8.21 -8.26
C ASP A 185 2.20 -6.98 -9.10
N GLU A 186 1.29 -6.14 -8.59
CA GLU A 186 0.84 -4.94 -9.32
C GLU A 186 1.94 -3.90 -9.41
N LYS A 187 2.78 -3.76 -8.37
CA LYS A 187 3.96 -2.89 -8.44
C LYS A 187 4.98 -3.42 -9.42
N ASP A 188 5.28 -4.72 -9.36
CA ASP A 188 6.23 -5.35 -10.28
C ASP A 188 5.77 -5.18 -11.73
N TYR A 189 4.46 -5.30 -11.97
CA TYR A 189 3.85 -5.00 -13.26
C TYR A 189 3.98 -3.52 -13.68
N VAL A 190 3.61 -2.57 -12.81
CA VAL A 190 3.74 -1.12 -13.11
C VAL A 190 5.21 -0.75 -13.40
N MET A 191 6.15 -1.24 -12.59
CA MET A 191 7.58 -1.02 -12.81
C MET A 191 8.02 -1.56 -14.16
N ALA A 192 7.63 -2.79 -14.51
CA ALA A 192 7.98 -3.38 -15.79
C ALA A 192 7.40 -2.61 -16.98
N GLU A 193 6.13 -2.20 -16.92
CA GLU A 193 5.49 -1.46 -18.02
C GLU A 193 6.08 -0.05 -18.20
N VAL A 194 6.36 0.66 -17.10
CA VAL A 194 6.96 2.00 -17.18
C VAL A 194 8.41 1.93 -17.68
N LEU A 195 9.20 0.98 -17.18
CA LEU A 195 10.61 0.86 -17.56
C LEU A 195 10.80 0.38 -19.01
N LYS A 196 9.87 -0.43 -19.56
CA LYS A 196 9.90 -0.85 -20.97
C LYS A 196 9.87 0.30 -21.97
N GLN A 197 9.27 1.43 -21.61
CA GLN A 197 9.11 2.58 -22.50
C GLN A 197 10.30 3.56 -22.43
N ASN A 198 11.21 3.36 -21.47
CA ASN A 198 12.42 4.18 -21.31
C ASN A 198 13.65 3.58 -22.01
N PHE A 199 13.51 2.43 -22.68
CA PHE A 199 14.54 1.74 -23.49
C PHE A 199 14.02 1.56 -24.93
#